data_AF-A0A3D0ERH8-F1
#
_entry.id   AF-A0A3D0ERH8-F1
#
_cell.length_a   1.000
_cell.length_b   1.000
_cell.length_c   1.000
_cell.angle_alpha   90.00
_cell.angle_beta   90.00
_cell.angle_gamma   90.00
#
_symmetry.space_group_name_H-M   'P 1'
#
loop_
_entity.id
_entity.type
_entity.pdbx_description
1 polymer ?
#
loop_
_entity_poly.entity_id
_entity_poly.type
_entity_poly.pdbx_seq_one_letter_code
_entity_poly.pdbx_strand_id
1 'polypeptide(L)'
;MNENRQKALEAALSQIEKQFGKGSIMRLGEQEIDQDLKVVSTGSLGLDIALGIGGLPRGRVVEVYGPESSGKTTLTLSVIAQMQKIGGSAAFIDAEHALDPGYA
;
A
#
# COMPACT_ATOMS: atom_id res chain seq x y z
N MET A 1 24.28 29.08 -5.11
CA MET A 1 22.97 29.10 -4.40
C MET A 1 23.11 30.11 -3.26
N ASN A 2 22.18 31.07 -3.10
CA ASN A 2 22.30 32.11 -2.07
C ASN A 2 22.16 31.51 -0.66
N GLU A 3 23.16 31.64 0.20
CA GLU A 3 23.18 31.09 1.58
C GLU A 3 21.96 31.54 2.42
N ASN A 4 21.51 32.79 2.23
CA ASN A 4 20.32 33.31 2.91
C ASN A 4 19.04 32.54 2.53
N ARG A 5 18.94 32.09 1.27
CA ARG A 5 17.80 31.30 0.81
C ARG A 5 17.80 29.90 1.43
N GLN A 6 18.98 29.33 1.68
CA GLN A 6 19.13 28.02 2.30
C GLN A 6 18.80 28.05 3.79
N LYS A 7 19.27 29.07 4.53
CA LYS A 7 18.90 29.27 5.94
C LYS A 7 17.39 29.48 6.14
N ALA A 8 16.76 30.28 5.29
CA ALA A 8 15.31 30.51 5.35
C ALA A 8 14.52 29.22 5.06
N LEU A 9 15.00 28.41 4.11
CA LEU A 9 14.41 27.11 3.78
C LEU A 9 14.50 26.14 4.97
N GLU A 10 15.66 26.01 5.60
CA GLU A 10 15.86 25.12 6.76
C GLU A 10 15.01 25.53 7.96
N ALA A 11 14.90 26.84 8.23
CA ALA A 11 14.05 27.36 9.29
C ALA A 11 12.55 27.03 9.05
N ALA A 12 12.08 27.20 7.80
CA ALA A 12 10.71 26.87 7.43
C ALA A 12 10.43 25.36 7.56
N LEU A 13 11.35 24.51 7.10
CA LEU A 13 11.24 23.05 7.23
C LEU A 13 11.15 22.63 8.71
N SER A 14 12.02 23.17 9.56
CA SER A 14 12.00 22.90 11.01
C SER A 14 10.70 23.36 11.68
N GLN A 15 10.16 24.50 11.27
CA GLN A 15 8.90 25.02 11.80
C GLN A 15 7.71 24.10 11.45
N ILE A 16 7.68 23.58 10.23
CA ILE A 16 6.66 22.62 9.77
C ILE A 16 6.75 21.32 10.58
N GLU A 17 7.94 20.73 10.74
CA GLU A 17 8.10 19.51 11.55
C GLU A 17 7.71 19.71 13.02
N LYS A 18 8.01 20.88 13.61
CA LYS A 18 7.64 21.18 15.00
C LYS A 18 6.13 21.28 15.20
N GLN A 19 5.40 21.79 14.19
CA GLN A 19 3.95 21.97 14.27
C GLN A 19 3.18 20.68 13.94
N PHE A 20 3.65 19.89 12.98
CA PHE A 20 2.89 18.77 12.40
C PHE A 20 3.52 17.40 12.67
N GLY A 21 4.68 17.35 13.33
CA GLY A 21 5.40 16.13 13.67
C GLY A 21 6.54 15.80 12.69
N LYS A 22 7.44 14.90 13.10
CA LYS A 22 8.54 14.43 12.24
C LYS A 22 7.98 13.78 10.97
N GLY A 23 8.59 14.07 9.82
CA GLY A 23 8.17 13.51 8.53
C GLY A 23 6.95 14.19 7.89
N SER A 24 6.45 15.29 8.47
CA SER A 24 5.39 16.11 7.85
C SER A 24 5.87 16.82 6.57
N ILE A 25 7.17 17.00 6.40
CA ILE A 25 7.82 17.51 5.20
C ILE A 25 9.19 16.86 5.03
N MET A 26 9.55 16.49 3.81
CA MET A 26 10.82 15.84 3.50
C MET A 26 11.21 16.12 2.05
N ARG A 27 12.49 16.01 1.72
CA ARG A 27 12.90 16.07 0.32
C ARG A 27 12.61 14.76 -0.38
N LEU A 28 12.10 14.85 -1.60
CA LEU A 28 11.85 13.69 -2.46
C LEU A 28 13.20 12.97 -2.72
N GLY A 29 13.35 11.77 -2.16
CA GLY A 29 14.58 10.95 -2.28
C GLY A 29 15.56 11.01 -1.10
N GLU A 30 15.30 11.82 -0.06
CA GLU A 30 16.08 11.74 1.21
C GLU A 30 15.62 10.58 2.10
N GLN A 31 14.41 10.06 1.89
CA GLN A 31 14.07 8.70 2.32
C GLN A 31 14.57 7.74 1.25
N GLU A 32 15.43 6.80 1.65
CA GLU A 32 15.51 5.51 0.98
C GLU A 32 14.06 5.04 0.77
N ILE A 33 13.72 4.64 -0.45
CA ILE A 33 12.43 4.00 -0.77
C ILE A 33 12.15 3.04 0.38
N ASP A 34 11.08 3.31 1.12
CA ASP A 34 10.70 2.64 2.37
C ASP A 34 11.18 1.19 2.35
N GLN A 35 12.34 0.91 2.98
CA GLN A 35 12.95 -0.43 2.95
C GLN A 35 12.03 -1.47 3.62
N ASP A 36 10.99 -1.00 4.29
CA ASP A 36 9.91 -1.75 4.91
C ASP A 36 8.62 -1.75 4.07
N LEU A 37 8.68 -1.72 2.73
CA LEU A 37 7.49 -1.95 1.91
C LEU A 37 6.96 -3.37 2.13
N LYS A 38 6.07 -3.52 3.11
CA LYS A 38 5.43 -4.80 3.43
C LYS A 38 4.47 -5.15 2.32
N VAL A 39 4.52 -6.39 1.85
CA VAL A 39 3.62 -6.92 0.83
C VAL A 39 2.76 -8.04 1.38
N VAL A 40 1.66 -8.34 0.68
CA VAL A 40 0.83 -9.53 0.90
C VAL A 40 0.74 -10.28 -0.41
N SER A 41 1.06 -11.57 -0.41
CA SER A 41 0.94 -12.41 -1.60
C SER A 41 -0.50 -12.38 -2.13
N THR A 42 -0.63 -12.40 -3.46
CA THR A 42 -1.93 -12.55 -4.13
C THR A 42 -2.49 -13.97 -4.03
N GLY A 43 -1.68 -14.93 -3.58
CA GLY A 43 -1.95 -16.36 -3.65
C GLY A 43 -1.66 -16.98 -5.02
N SER A 44 -1.28 -16.17 -6.01
CA SER A 44 -0.80 -16.62 -7.31
C SER A 44 0.68 -16.27 -7.46
N LEU A 45 1.54 -17.29 -7.44
CA LEU A 45 2.99 -17.11 -7.59
C LEU A 45 3.36 -16.35 -8.88
N GLY A 46 2.67 -16.64 -9.98
CA GLY A 46 2.91 -15.96 -11.26
C GLY A 46 2.59 -14.46 -11.20
N LEU A 47 1.52 -14.09 -10.49
CA LEU A 47 1.15 -12.68 -10.33
C LEU A 47 2.09 -11.96 -9.36
N ASP A 48 2.49 -12.62 -8.27
CA ASP A 48 3.45 -12.06 -7.30
C ASP A 48 4.80 -11.76 -7.96
N ILE A 49 5.27 -12.65 -8.83
CA ILE A 49 6.48 -12.44 -9.65
C ILE A 49 6.26 -11.28 -10.63
N ALA A 50 5.13 -11.24 -11.33
CA ALA A 50 4.83 -10.20 -12.31
C ALA A 50 4.74 -8.81 -11.69
N LEU A 51 4.30 -8.71 -10.43
CA LEU A 51 4.28 -7.45 -9.66
C LEU A 51 5.69 -6.96 -9.28
N GLY A 52 6.71 -7.82 -9.36
CA GLY A 52 8.12 -7.48 -9.09
C GLY A 52 8.48 -7.26 -7.63
N ILE A 53 7.48 -7.06 -6.76
CA ILE A 53 7.63 -6.85 -5.31
C ILE A 53 7.13 -8.04 -4.49
N GLY A 54 6.66 -9.12 -5.14
CA GLY A 54 6.22 -10.35 -4.46
C GLY A 54 4.79 -10.32 -3.91
N GLY A 55 3.96 -9.34 -4.29
CA GLY A 55 2.56 -9.25 -3.88
C GLY A 55 2.00 -7.84 -3.92
N LEU A 56 0.86 -7.63 -3.26
CA LEU A 56 0.22 -6.31 -3.15
C LEU A 56 0.89 -5.47 -2.04
N PRO A 57 1.22 -4.20 -2.28
CA PRO A 57 1.87 -3.35 -1.30
C PRO A 57 0.89 -2.90 -0.20
N ARG A 58 1.28 -3.04 1.07
CA ARG A 58 0.51 -2.57 2.21
C ARG A 58 0.60 -1.05 2.35
N GLY A 59 -0.46 -0.43 2.87
CA GLY A 59 -0.56 1.03 3.01
C GLY A 59 -0.77 1.77 1.68
N ARG A 60 -1.15 1.05 0.62
CA ARG A 60 -1.44 1.58 -0.71
C ARG A 60 -2.81 1.11 -1.18
N VAL A 61 -3.38 1.83 -2.14
CA VAL A 61 -4.60 1.44 -2.84
C VAL A 61 -4.22 0.61 -4.05
N VAL A 62 -4.92 -0.51 -4.26
CA VAL A 62 -4.77 -1.39 -5.42
C VAL A 62 -6.14 -1.53 -6.08
N GLU A 63 -6.19 -1.40 -7.40
CA GLU A 63 -7.39 -1.60 -8.20
C GLU A 63 -7.27 -2.88 -9.02
N VAL A 64 -8.30 -3.73 -8.96
CA VAL A 64 -8.45 -4.94 -9.78
C VAL A 64 -9.72 -4.80 -10.60
N TYR A 65 -9.57 -4.65 -11.92
CA TYR A 65 -10.70 -4.51 -12.84
C TYR A 65 -10.65 -5.59 -13.93
N GLY A 66 -11.79 -5.82 -14.57
CA GLY A 66 -11.93 -6.82 -15.63
C GLY A 66 -13.39 -7.24 -15.85
N PRO A 67 -13.64 -8.06 -16.89
CA PRO A 67 -14.98 -8.54 -17.25
C PRO A 67 -15.73 -9.21 -16.09
N GLU A 68 -17.05 -9.34 -16.22
CA GLU A 68 -17.84 -10.20 -15.34
C GLU A 68 -17.28 -11.63 -15.37
N SER A 69 -17.32 -12.30 -14.21
CA SER A 69 -16.77 -13.65 -14.05
C SER A 69 -15.26 -13.81 -14.34
N SER A 70 -14.49 -12.73 -14.44
CA SER A 70 -13.03 -12.80 -14.66
C SER A 70 -12.22 -13.20 -13.42
N GLY A 71 -12.88 -13.46 -12.28
CA GLY A 71 -12.21 -13.87 -11.04
C GLY A 71 -11.74 -12.72 -10.13
N LYS A 72 -12.27 -11.50 -10.29
CA LYS A 72 -11.92 -10.34 -9.43
C LYS A 72 -12.13 -10.65 -7.94
N THR A 73 -13.34 -11.07 -7.57
CA THR A 73 -13.69 -11.44 -6.19
C THR A 73 -12.85 -12.63 -5.70
N THR A 74 -12.64 -13.64 -6.54
CA THR A 74 -11.77 -14.78 -6.23
C THR A 74 -10.34 -14.35 -5.91
N LEU A 75 -9.75 -13.44 -6.69
CA LEU A 75 -8.42 -12.90 -6.43
C LEU A 75 -8.40 -12.11 -5.11
N THR A 76 -9.40 -11.28 -4.87
CA THR A 76 -9.54 -10.52 -3.61
C THR A 76 -9.63 -11.45 -2.40
N LEU A 77 -10.45 -12.48 -2.46
CA LEU A 77 -10.59 -13.47 -1.37
C LEU A 77 -9.28 -14.25 -1.17
N SER A 78 -8.56 -14.59 -2.24
CA SER A 78 -7.24 -15.22 -2.15
C SER A 78 -6.23 -14.33 -1.43
N VAL A 79 -6.16 -13.03 -1.75
CA VAL A 79 -5.32 -12.06 -1.02
C VAL A 79 -5.71 -12.00 0.46
N ILE A 80 -7.01 -11.95 0.76
CA ILE A 80 -7.52 -11.96 2.13
C ILE A 80 -7.06 -13.22 2.88
N ALA A 81 -7.17 -14.39 2.26
CA ALA A 81 -6.70 -15.64 2.84
C ALA A 81 -5.19 -15.61 3.10
N GLN A 82 -4.37 -15.04 2.21
CA GLN A 82 -2.93 -14.86 2.46
C GLN A 82 -2.66 -13.89 3.63
N MET A 83 -3.43 -12.81 3.77
CA MET A 83 -3.33 -11.89 4.90
C MET A 83 -3.69 -12.60 6.22
N GLN A 84 -4.75 -13.39 6.23
CA GLN A 84 -5.17 -14.15 7.41
C GLN A 84 -4.13 -15.21 7.82
N LYS A 85 -3.50 -15.89 6.85
CA LYS A 85 -2.42 -16.86 7.11
C LYS A 85 -1.23 -16.27 7.85
N ILE A 86 -0.91 -15.00 7.62
CA ILE A 86 0.17 -14.30 8.33
C ILE A 86 -0.33 -13.60 9.61
N GLY A 87 -1.51 -13.96 10.11
CA GLY A 87 -2.10 -13.43 11.35
C GLY A 87 -2.72 -12.04 11.20
N GLY A 88 -2.90 -11.55 9.97
CA GLY A 88 -3.58 -10.30 9.69
C GLY A 88 -5.10 -10.44 9.74
N SER A 89 -5.78 -9.29 9.83
CA SER A 89 -7.24 -9.21 9.70
C SER A 89 -7.61 -8.50 8.41
N ALA A 90 -8.76 -8.85 7.85
CA ALA A 90 -9.31 -8.22 6.65
C ALA A 90 -10.76 -7.83 6.87
N ALA A 91 -11.20 -6.80 6.16
CA ALA A 91 -12.61 -6.45 6.04
C ALA A 91 -13.00 -6.56 4.57
N PHE A 92 -14.15 -7.15 4.30
CA PHE A 92 -14.73 -7.22 2.97
C PHE A 92 -16.00 -6.37 2.95
N ILE A 93 -16.04 -5.35 2.09
CA ILE A 93 -17.21 -4.50 1.91
C ILE A 93 -17.95 -5.00 0.67
N ASP A 94 -18.97 -5.84 0.88
CA ASP A 94 -19.78 -6.40 -0.20
C ASP A 94 -20.83 -5.40 -0.67
N ALA A 95 -20.43 -4.50 -1.58
CA ALA A 95 -21.33 -3.56 -2.24
C ALA A 95 -22.17 -4.22 -3.36
N GLU A 96 -21.77 -5.39 -3.86
CA GLU A 96 -22.48 -6.13 -4.92
C GLU A 96 -23.54 -7.10 -4.37
N HIS A 97 -23.54 -7.33 -3.04
CA HIS A 97 -24.43 -8.28 -2.37
C HIS A 97 -24.37 -9.70 -2.96
N ALA A 98 -23.18 -10.12 -3.39
CA ALA A 98 -22.96 -11.34 -4.17
C ALA A 98 -21.89 -12.27 -3.57
N LEU A 99 -21.38 -11.97 -2.37
CA LEU A 99 -20.41 -12.83 -1.71
C LEU A 99 -21.05 -14.13 -1.21
N ASP A 100 -20.45 -15.27 -1.57
CA ASP A 100 -20.80 -16.59 -1.02
C ASP A 100 -19.85 -16.98 0.13
N PRO A 101 -20.33 -17.04 1.39
CA PRO A 101 -19.51 -17.47 2.52
C PRO A 101 -19.02 -18.91 2.45
N GLY A 102 -19.70 -19.79 1.70
CA GLY A 102 -19.25 -21.18 1.53
C GLY A 102 -18.05 -21.31 0.60
N TYR A 103 -17.85 -20.35 -0.29
CA TYR A 103 -16.69 -20.27 -1.19
C TYR A 103 -15.50 -19.52 -0.56
N ALA A 104 -15.78 -18.57 0.33
CA ALA A 104 -14.81 -17.62 0.90
C ALA A 104 -13.83 -18.23 1.91
#